data_AF-A0A447V609-F1
#
_entry.id   AF-A0A447V609-F1
#
_cell.length_a   1.000
_cell.length_b   1.000
_cell.length_c   1.000
_cell.angle_alpha   90.00
_cell.angle_beta   90.00
_cell.angle_gamma   90.00
#
_symmetry.space_group_name_H-M   'P 1'
#
loop_
_entity.id
_entity.type
_entity.pdbx_description
1 polymer ?
#
loop_
_entity_poly.entity_id
_entity_poly.type
_entity_poly.pdbx_seq_one_letter_code
_entity_poly.pdbx_strand_id
1 'polypeptide(L)' 'MKVKMTADWADKDGYPKEGDVLEVSDVVYDYGEVDYFECKWRGEPIAVYPYECEVIN' A
#
# COMPACT_ATOMS: atom_id res chain seq x y z
N MET A 1 11.24 -2.01 -0.01
CA MET A 1 10.24 -3.08 -0.27
C MET A 1 9.17 -2.45 -1.13
N LYS A 2 8.54 -3.21 -2.02
CA LYS A 2 7.46 -2.69 -2.86
C LYS A 2 6.19 -3.49 -2.68
N VAL A 3 5.06 -2.86 -2.93
CA VAL A 3 3.78 -3.53 -3.09
C VAL A 3 3.19 -3.18 -4.44
N LYS A 4 2.52 -4.14 -5.06
CA LYS A 4 1.69 -3.92 -6.24
C LYS A 4 0.23 -3.93 -5.82
N MET A 5 -0.50 -2.87 -6.13
CA MET A 5 -1.93 -2.78 -5.87
C MET A 5 -2.68 -3.87 -6.64
N THR A 6 -3.53 -4.62 -5.96
CA THR A 6 -4.47 -5.61 -6.55
C THR A 6 -5.90 -5.08 -6.61
N ALA A 7 -6.14 -3.92 -6.00
CA ALA A 7 -7.39 -3.18 -6.06
C ALA A 7 -7.10 -1.68 -6.06
N ASP A 8 -8.09 -0.86 -6.37
CA ASP A 8 -8.00 0.58 -6.27
C ASP A 8 -7.84 1.04 -4.81
N TRP A 9 -6.92 1.97 -4.55
CA TRP A 9 -6.80 2.61 -3.24
C TRP A 9 -7.94 3.61 -3.08
N ALA A 10 -8.97 3.21 -2.34
CA ALA A 10 -10.23 3.94 -2.20
C ALA A 10 -10.90 4.30 -3.54
N ASP A 11 -12.17 4.70 -3.48
CA ASP A 11 -12.88 5.22 -4.67
C ASP A 11 -12.57 6.72 -4.86
N LYS A 12 -11.28 7.06 -4.90
CA LYS A 12 -10.81 8.46 -4.99
C LYS A 12 -9.90 8.67 -6.20
N ASP A 13 -10.28 9.64 -7.03
CA ASP A 13 -9.47 10.02 -8.18
C ASP A 13 -8.11 10.59 -7.76
N GLY A 14 -7.07 10.20 -8.51
CA GLY A 14 -5.70 10.66 -8.31
C GLY A 14 -4.91 9.91 -7.22
N TYR A 15 -5.48 8.82 -6.69
CA TYR A 15 -4.82 7.87 -5.78
C TYR A 15 -4.39 6.59 -6.52
N PRO A 16 -3.57 5.72 -5.88
CA PRO A 16 -3.14 4.47 -6.51
C PRO A 16 -4.31 3.62 -7.01
N LYS A 17 -4.11 2.99 -8.16
CA LYS A 17 -5.08 2.12 -8.82
C LYS A 17 -4.56 0.70 -8.91
N GLU A 18 -5.46 -0.25 -9.19
CA GLU A 18 -5.05 -1.62 -9.47
C GLU A 18 -3.91 -1.66 -10.50
N GLY A 19 -2.83 -2.38 -10.16
CA GLY A 19 -1.64 -2.51 -10.99
C GLY A 19 -0.51 -1.53 -10.66
N ASP A 20 -0.78 -0.44 -9.93
CA ASP A 20 0.27 0.50 -9.50
C ASP A 20 1.25 -0.16 -8.54
N VAL A 21 2.52 0.24 -8.63
CA VAL A 21 3.59 -0.23 -7.74
C VAL A 21 4.04 0.90 -6.83
N LEU A 22 3.99 0.63 -5.53
CA LEU A 22 4.31 1.59 -4.48
C LEU A 22 5.55 1.18 -3.72
N GLU A 23 6.39 2.15 -3.38
CA GLU A 23 7.49 1.97 -2.44
C GLU A 23 6.95 2.01 -1.01
N VAL A 24 7.25 0.97 -0.25
CA VAL A 24 6.93 0.86 1.18
C VAL A 24 7.98 1.61 1.98
N SER A 25 7.55 2.60 2.75
CA SER A 25 8.40 3.32 3.69
C SER A 25 8.46 2.65 5.07
N ASP A 26 7.37 2.03 5.53
CA ASP A 26 7.35 1.29 6.79
C ASP A 26 6.32 0.14 6.77
N VAL A 27 6.50 -0.84 7.65
CA VAL A 27 5.56 -1.96 7.83
C VAL A 27 4.99 -1.90 9.24
N VAL A 28 3.69 -1.70 9.34
CA VAL A 28 2.98 -1.59 10.61
C VAL A 28 2.42 -2.96 10.99
N TYR A 29 2.66 -3.36 12.23
CA TYR A 29 2.26 -4.67 12.75
C TYR A 29 1.24 -4.51 13.90
N ASP A 30 0.21 -5.35 13.90
CA ASP A 30 -0.73 -5.52 15.01
C ASP A 30 -0.77 -7.00 15.43
N TYR A 31 -0.59 -7.26 16.72
CA TYR A 31 -0.47 -8.62 17.30
C TYR A 31 0.52 -9.57 16.59
N GLY A 32 1.55 -9.03 15.93
CA GLY A 32 2.57 -9.83 15.22
C GLY A 32 2.23 -10.18 13.77
N GLU A 33 1.06 -9.74 13.28
CA GLU A 33 0.68 -9.78 11.87
C GLU A 33 0.83 -8.39 11.24
N VAL A 34 0.97 -8.33 9.91
CA VAL A 34 1.01 -7.03 9.21
C VAL A 34 -0.39 -6.42 9.24
N ASP A 35 -0.52 -5.25 9.81
CA ASP A 35 -1.75 -4.45 9.80
C ASP A 35 -1.87 -3.70 8.48
N TYR A 36 -0.85 -2.90 8.14
CA TYR A 36 -0.75 -2.22 6.84
C TYR A 36 0.69 -1.85 6.47
N PHE A 37 0.89 -1.55 5.19
CA PHE A 37 2.12 -1.00 4.63
C PHE A 37 1.98 0.52 4.51
N GLU A 38 2.87 1.28 5.14
CA GLU A 38 2.95 2.72 4.91
C GLU A 38 3.69 2.96 3.59
N CYS A 39 3.03 3.60 2.63
CA CYS A 39 3.57 3.94 1.33
C CYS A 39 3.54 5.46 1.12
N LYS A 40 4.37 5.97 0.22
CA LYS A 40 4.31 7.38 -0.20
C LYS A 40 3.61 7.53 -1.55
N TRP A 41 2.56 8.35 -1.57
CA TRP A 41 1.90 8.75 -2.80
C TRP A 41 1.89 10.26 -2.94
N ARG A 42 2.58 10.78 -3.96
CA ARG A 42 2.69 12.23 -4.24
C ARG A 42 3.18 13.06 -3.03
N GLY A 43 4.02 12.46 -2.18
CA GLY A 43 4.58 13.09 -0.99
C GLY A 43 3.76 12.88 0.29
N GLU A 44 2.52 12.40 0.18
CA GLU A 44 1.68 12.09 1.33
C GLU A 44 1.80 10.61 1.72
N PRO A 45 1.82 10.29 3.03
CA PRO A 45 1.75 8.92 3.48
C PRO A 45 0.34 8.36 3.25
N ILE A 46 0.28 7.12 2.80
CA ILE A 46 -0.96 6.34 2.67
C ILE A 46 -0.77 4.97 3.32
N ALA A 47 -1.81 4.46 3.94
CA ALA A 47 -1.86 3.09 4.44
C ALA A 47 -2.42 2.18 3.34
N VAL A 48 -1.70 1.12 2.99
CA VAL A 48 -2.12 0.09 2.05
C VAL A 48 -2.27 -1.21 2.80
N TYR A 49 -3.47 -1.79 2.80
CA TYR A 49 -3.73 -3.00 3.57
C TYR A 49 -3.27 -4.26 2.81
N PRO A 50 -2.93 -5.36 3.51
CA PRO A 50 -2.48 -6.60 2.88
C PRO A 50 -3.47 -7.20 1.87
N TYR A 51 -4.77 -6.94 2.02
CA TYR A 51 -5.79 -7.43 1.08
C TYR A 51 -5.91 -6.57 -0.19
N GLU A 52 -5.26 -5.40 -0.24
CA GLU A 52 -5.29 -4.45 -1.37
C GLU A 52 -4.04 -4.55 -2.25
N CYS A 53 -3.09 -5.43 -1.90
CA CYS A 53 -1.81 -5.49 -2.57
C CYS A 53 -1.12 -6.87 -2.49
N GLU A 54 -0.11 -7.03 -3.34
CA GLU A 54 0.87 -8.11 -3.27
C GLU A 54 2.25 -7.53 -2.98
N VAL A 55 2.95 -8.08 -1.99
CA VAL A 55 4.34 -7.71 -1.71
C VAL A 55 5.24 -8.25 -2.83
N ILE A 56 6.04 -7.37 -3.42
CA ILE A 56 6.98 -7.72 -4.48
C ILE A 56 8.40 -7.26 -4.10
N ASN A 57 9.39 -8.03 -4.56
CA ASN A 57 10.82 -7.77 -4.34
C ASN A 57 11.38 -6.75 -5.33
#